data_AF-A0A0C9VGL2-F1
#
_entry.id   AF-A0A0C9VGL2-F1
#
_cell.length_a   1.000
_cell.length_b   1.000
_cell.length_c   1.000
_cell.angle_alpha   90.00
_cell.angle_beta   90.00
_cell.angle_gamma   90.00
#
_symmetry.space_group_name_H-M   'P 1'
#
loop_
_entity.id
_entity.type
_entity.pdbx_description
1 polymer ?
#
loop_
_entity_poly.entity_id
_entity_poly.type
_entity_poly.pdbx_seq_one_letter_code
_entity_poly.pdbx_strand_id
1 'polypeptide(L)'
;MTSPLPVSILWTMFLNRHEILRPLQLDSSFTKISGILRASTQYEFPRVRELALSCFSKKYSRRPAPYECAHWTHLQEAAQLALDCRLQELLPSLLYGVILISDFHVEEDLISPTGISTPHVDNEVPATSYLHTVCGRLIKKIIHHFAPVLFTVATGDHMECTELLADHWMNLAIQPAIDDSGVYKPLETLKRIQNIDWASLGLCEECCKAKREEWDEEADSFWSKLEEWTKLDSDIYLS
;
A
#
# COMPACT_ATOMS: atom_id res chain seq x y z
N MET A 1 -58.90 -0.97 -17.04
CA MET A 1 -57.68 -1.79 -17.24
C MET A 1 -56.48 -0.89 -17.02
N THR A 2 -55.97 -0.85 -15.79
CA THR A 2 -54.81 -0.06 -15.39
C THR A 2 -53.54 -0.83 -15.72
N SER A 3 -52.75 -0.31 -16.66
CA SER A 3 -51.42 -0.83 -16.98
C SER A 3 -50.52 -0.75 -15.73
N PRO A 4 -49.77 -1.82 -15.38
CA PRO A 4 -48.80 -1.74 -14.30
C PRO A 4 -47.64 -0.83 -14.72
N LEU A 5 -47.29 0.12 -13.85
CA LEU A 5 -46.13 0.99 -14.05
C LEU A 5 -44.85 0.13 -14.12
N PRO A 6 -43.90 0.46 -15.01
CA PRO A 6 -42.65 -0.26 -15.11
C PRO A 6 -41.87 -0.18 -13.80
N VAL A 7 -41.32 -1.31 -13.37
CA VAL A 7 -40.59 -1.49 -12.09
C VAL A 7 -39.49 -0.44 -11.91
N SER A 8 -38.88 0.05 -13.00
CA SER A 8 -37.89 1.13 -12.99
C SER A 8 -38.39 2.47 -12.42
N ILE A 9 -39.67 2.79 -12.59
CA ILE A 9 -40.27 4.05 -12.11
C ILE A 9 -40.64 3.94 -10.61
N LEU A 10 -41.09 2.77 -10.16
CA LEU A 10 -41.36 2.53 -8.75
C LEU A 10 -40.07 2.47 -7.90
N TRP A 11 -38.96 1.99 -8.46
CA TRP A 11 -37.65 2.00 -7.80
C TRP A 11 -36.99 3.38 -7.73
N THR A 12 -37.11 4.19 -8.79
CA THR A 12 -36.62 5.58 -8.79
C THR A 12 -37.39 6.47 -7.81
N MET A 13 -38.69 6.21 -7.59
CA MET A 13 -39.47 6.87 -6.53
C MET A 13 -39.10 6.41 -5.11
N PHE A 14 -38.71 5.15 -4.93
CA PHE A 14 -38.26 4.63 -3.62
C PHE A 14 -36.88 5.19 -3.21
N LEU A 15 -35.96 5.38 -4.16
CA LEU A 15 -34.61 5.88 -3.90
C LEU A 15 -34.53 7.40 -3.64
N ASN A 16 -35.56 8.18 -4.03
CA ASN A 16 -35.60 9.64 -3.83
C ASN A 16 -36.14 10.07 -2.45
N ARG A 17 -36.55 9.14 -1.58
CA ARG A 17 -36.82 9.46 -0.17
C ARG A 17 -35.50 9.41 0.60
N HIS A 18 -35.08 10.57 1.09
CA HIS A 18 -33.96 10.82 2.03
C HIS A 18 -33.91 9.92 3.29
N GLU A 19 -34.83 8.98 3.47
CA GLU A 19 -34.96 8.12 4.65
C GLU A 19 -34.33 6.72 4.47
N ILE A 20 -34.14 6.21 3.25
CA ILE A 20 -33.55 4.88 3.03
C ILE A 20 -32.01 4.90 3.08
N LEU A 21 -31.40 6.08 2.91
CA LEU A 21 -29.95 6.29 3.01
C LEU A 21 -29.47 6.66 4.42
N ARG A 22 -30.39 6.92 5.37
CA ARG A 22 -30.07 7.07 6.80
C ARG A 22 -29.29 5.91 7.43
N PRO A 23 -29.35 4.63 6.99
CA PRO A 23 -28.64 3.53 7.65
C PRO A 23 -27.11 3.55 7.46
N LEU A 24 -26.56 4.37 6.55
CA LEU A 24 -25.13 4.67 6.54
C LEU A 24 -24.82 5.75 7.60
N GLN A 25 -25.23 5.50 8.85
CA GLN A 25 -24.78 6.31 9.97
C GLN A 25 -23.27 6.13 10.16
N LEU A 26 -22.65 7.17 10.72
CA LEU A 26 -21.23 7.47 10.83
C LEU A 26 -20.30 6.35 11.33
N ASP A 27 -20.84 5.25 11.85
CA ASP A 27 -20.08 4.16 12.45
C ASP A 27 -20.53 2.77 11.98
N SER A 28 -20.87 2.69 10.69
CA SER A 28 -21.25 1.41 10.07
C SER A 28 -20.11 0.40 10.16
N SER A 29 -20.41 -0.83 10.62
CA SER A 29 -19.42 -1.92 10.68
C SER A 29 -18.85 -2.24 9.30
N PHE A 30 -17.62 -2.77 9.26
CA PHE A 30 -16.98 -3.18 8.00
C PHE A 30 -17.86 -4.14 7.19
N THR A 31 -18.52 -5.10 7.84
CA THR A 31 -19.45 -6.05 7.21
C THR A 31 -20.59 -5.34 6.47
N LYS A 32 -21.17 -4.29 7.07
CA LYS A 32 -22.26 -3.53 6.45
C LYS A 32 -21.77 -2.73 5.25
N ILE A 33 -20.66 -2.00 5.41
CA ILE A 33 -20.07 -1.18 4.33
C ILE A 33 -19.68 -2.08 3.16
N SER A 34 -19.00 -3.19 3.42
CA SER A 34 -18.55 -4.12 2.38
C SER A 34 -19.72 -4.80 1.65
N GLY A 35 -20.78 -5.19 2.36
CA GLY A 35 -21.99 -5.72 1.73
C GLY A 35 -22.67 -4.70 0.80
N ILE A 36 -22.78 -3.45 1.23
CA ILE A 36 -23.37 -2.37 0.42
C ILE A 36 -22.48 -2.06 -0.80
N LEU A 37 -21.15 -2.01 -0.63
CA LEU A 37 -20.22 -1.80 -1.74
C LEU A 37 -20.33 -2.90 -2.79
N ARG A 38 -20.36 -4.17 -2.39
CA ARG A 38 -20.53 -5.30 -3.32
C ARG A 38 -21.86 -5.20 -4.07
N ALA A 39 -22.97 -5.06 -3.34
CA ALA A 39 -24.31 -5.00 -3.95
C ALA A 39 -24.45 -3.77 -4.88
N SER A 40 -24.03 -2.59 -4.44
CA SER A 40 -24.12 -1.37 -5.25
C SER A 40 -23.21 -1.40 -6.49
N THR A 41 -22.09 -2.14 -6.45
CA THR A 41 -21.24 -2.37 -7.62
C THR A 41 -21.87 -3.38 -8.57
N GLN A 42 -22.39 -4.50 -8.05
CA GLN A 42 -22.99 -5.57 -8.85
C GLN A 42 -24.29 -5.14 -9.55
N TYR A 43 -25.12 -4.32 -8.88
CA TYR A 43 -26.41 -3.86 -9.40
C TYR A 43 -26.38 -2.42 -9.92
N GLU A 44 -25.19 -1.84 -10.10
CA GLU A 44 -24.98 -0.51 -10.72
C GLU A 44 -25.78 0.62 -10.05
N PHE A 45 -25.68 0.74 -8.72
CA PHE A 45 -26.28 1.83 -7.95
C PHE A 45 -25.23 2.90 -7.58
N PRO A 46 -24.87 3.83 -8.49
CA PRO A 46 -23.71 4.73 -8.32
C PRO A 46 -23.81 5.60 -7.07
N ARG A 47 -24.98 6.16 -6.76
CA ARG A 47 -25.15 7.03 -5.59
C ARG A 47 -25.02 6.28 -4.26
N VAL A 48 -25.46 5.03 -4.21
CA VAL A 48 -25.29 4.17 -3.03
C VAL A 48 -23.82 3.76 -2.89
N ARG A 49 -23.18 3.45 -4.02
CA ARG A 49 -21.77 3.13 -4.09
C ARG A 49 -20.89 4.29 -3.61
N GLU A 50 -21.13 5.51 -4.07
CA GLU A 50 -20.41 6.71 -3.63
C GLU A 50 -20.52 6.94 -2.12
N LEU A 51 -21.71 6.77 -1.55
CA LEU A 51 -21.91 6.91 -0.10
C LEU A 51 -21.17 5.81 0.68
N ALA A 52 -21.26 4.56 0.21
CA ALA A 52 -20.57 3.45 0.86
C ALA A 52 -19.05 3.58 0.73
N LEU A 53 -18.55 4.08 -0.41
CA LEU A 53 -17.15 4.41 -0.63
C LEU A 53 -16.69 5.53 0.31
N SER A 54 -17.47 6.60 0.46
CA SER A 54 -17.16 7.67 1.43
C SER A 54 -17.05 7.15 2.86
N CYS A 55 -17.91 6.21 3.27
CA CYS A 55 -17.80 5.53 4.56
C CYS A 55 -16.55 4.65 4.65
N PHE A 56 -16.20 3.95 3.57
CA PHE A 56 -15.04 3.08 3.49
C PHE A 56 -13.72 3.88 3.54
N SER A 57 -13.60 4.99 2.80
CA SER A 57 -12.44 5.89 2.79
C SER A 57 -12.21 6.61 4.13
N LYS A 58 -13.22 6.68 5.00
CA LYS A 58 -13.04 7.18 6.39
C LYS A 58 -12.33 6.16 7.29
N LYS A 59 -12.36 4.88 6.93
CA LYS A 59 -11.69 3.79 7.68
C LYS A 59 -10.28 3.53 7.16
N TYR A 60 -10.02 3.81 5.89
CA TYR A 60 -8.72 3.56 5.25
C TYR A 60 -8.27 4.82 4.51
N SER A 61 -7.16 5.40 4.96
CA SER A 61 -6.51 6.55 4.34
C SER A 61 -5.90 6.16 2.99
N ARG A 62 -5.96 7.04 1.99
CA ARG A 62 -5.32 6.83 0.68
C ARG A 62 -3.79 6.80 0.73
N ARG A 63 -3.19 7.54 1.67
CA ARG A 63 -1.75 7.58 1.92
C ARG A 63 -1.54 7.53 3.44
N PRO A 64 -1.62 6.33 4.04
CA PRO A 64 -1.40 6.19 5.47
C PRO A 64 0.02 6.60 5.84
N ALA A 65 0.20 7.23 7.00
CA ALA A 65 1.51 7.27 7.63
C ALA A 65 2.00 5.84 7.95
N PRO A 66 3.32 5.60 8.05
CA PRO A 66 3.87 4.25 8.26
C PRO A 66 3.24 3.44 9.40
N TYR A 67 2.79 4.11 10.47
CA TYR A 67 2.18 3.50 11.65
C TYR A 67 0.64 3.34 11.57
N GLU A 68 -0.03 3.95 10.59
CA GLU A 68 -1.49 3.91 10.50
C GLU A 68 -2.00 2.51 10.10
N CYS A 69 -1.30 1.84 9.18
CA CYS A 69 -1.67 0.51 8.67
C CYS A 69 -1.81 -0.54 9.78
N ALA A 70 -0.99 -0.44 10.83
CA ALA A 70 -0.99 -1.39 11.96
C ALA A 70 -2.31 -1.38 12.75
N HIS A 71 -3.08 -0.30 12.67
CA HIS A 71 -4.35 -0.15 13.39
C HIS A 71 -5.57 -0.52 12.53
N TRP A 72 -5.35 -0.86 11.24
CA TRP A 72 -6.43 -1.19 10.33
C TRP A 72 -6.96 -2.61 10.57
N THR A 73 -8.23 -2.70 10.97
CA THR A 73 -8.95 -3.96 11.08
C THR A 73 -9.45 -4.44 9.72
N HIS A 74 -9.53 -5.75 9.48
CA HIS A 74 -10.04 -6.34 8.23
C HIS A 74 -9.25 -5.94 6.96
N LEU A 75 -7.94 -5.71 7.10
CA LEU A 75 -7.12 -5.17 6.02
C LEU A 75 -7.08 -6.07 4.78
N GLN A 76 -6.94 -7.39 4.97
CA GLN A 76 -6.93 -8.34 3.84
C GLN A 76 -8.29 -8.37 3.14
N GLU A 77 -9.40 -8.41 3.89
CA GLU A 77 -10.75 -8.39 3.32
C GLU A 77 -11.06 -7.03 2.65
N ALA A 78 -10.51 -5.93 3.18
CA ALA A 78 -10.62 -4.60 2.59
C ALA A 78 -9.85 -4.51 1.27
N ALA A 79 -8.63 -5.05 1.21
CA ALA A 79 -7.84 -5.12 -0.02
C ALA A 79 -8.52 -6.00 -1.08
N GLN A 80 -9.04 -7.17 -0.69
CA GLN A 80 -9.81 -8.03 -1.59
C GLN A 80 -11.07 -7.31 -2.09
N LEU A 81 -11.82 -6.63 -1.21
CA LEU A 81 -12.97 -5.84 -1.61
C LEU A 81 -12.60 -4.72 -2.58
N ALA A 82 -11.45 -4.07 -2.39
CA ALA A 82 -10.96 -3.03 -3.28
C ALA A 82 -10.64 -3.57 -4.68
N LEU A 83 -10.07 -4.77 -4.77
CA LEU A 83 -9.87 -5.49 -6.04
C LEU A 83 -11.23 -5.81 -6.69
N ASP A 84 -12.13 -6.49 -5.96
CA ASP A 84 -13.43 -6.94 -6.46
C ASP A 84 -14.30 -5.78 -6.95
N CYS A 85 -14.31 -4.68 -6.19
CA CYS A 85 -15.15 -3.51 -6.44
C CYS A 85 -14.42 -2.38 -7.18
N ARG A 86 -13.21 -2.61 -7.70
CA ARG A 86 -12.39 -1.64 -8.45
C ARG A 86 -12.21 -0.30 -7.74
N LEU A 87 -11.85 -0.35 -6.45
CA LEU A 87 -11.61 0.84 -5.62
C LEU A 87 -10.18 1.36 -5.82
N GLN A 88 -9.88 1.80 -7.04
CA GLN A 88 -8.53 2.17 -7.48
C GLN A 88 -7.85 3.23 -6.61
N GLU A 89 -8.61 4.14 -6.01
CA GLU A 89 -8.06 5.20 -5.16
C GLU A 89 -7.47 4.70 -3.85
N LEU A 90 -7.98 3.59 -3.31
CA LEU A 90 -7.55 3.04 -2.01
C LEU A 90 -6.71 1.77 -2.16
N LEU A 91 -6.80 1.10 -3.31
CA LEU A 91 -6.09 -0.13 -3.60
C LEU A 91 -4.57 -0.04 -3.31
N PRO A 92 -3.83 1.03 -3.68
CA PRO A 92 -2.41 1.14 -3.37
C PRO A 92 -2.13 1.05 -1.86
N SER A 93 -2.86 1.83 -1.06
CA SER A 93 -2.69 1.86 0.39
C SER A 93 -3.05 0.54 1.07
N LEU A 94 -4.12 -0.12 0.61
CA LEU A 94 -4.58 -1.38 1.17
C LEU A 94 -3.62 -2.52 0.84
N LEU A 95 -3.14 -2.60 -0.42
CA LEU A 95 -2.14 -3.60 -0.80
C LEU A 95 -0.82 -3.39 -0.06
N TYR A 96 -0.34 -2.14 0.05
CA TYR A 96 0.85 -1.82 0.84
C TYR A 96 0.66 -2.21 2.30
N GLY A 97 -0.48 -1.86 2.91
CA GLY A 97 -0.80 -2.26 4.27
C GLY A 97 -0.82 -3.78 4.46
N VAL A 98 -1.41 -4.55 3.53
CA VAL A 98 -1.37 -6.02 3.55
C VAL A 98 0.07 -6.53 3.52
N ILE A 99 0.93 -5.95 2.67
CA ILE A 99 2.36 -6.28 2.59
C ILE A 99 3.08 -6.02 3.91
N LEU A 100 2.78 -4.91 4.59
CA LEU A 100 3.43 -4.56 5.86
C LEU A 100 3.06 -5.51 7.01
N ILE A 101 1.81 -5.95 7.09
CA ILE A 101 1.32 -6.76 8.22
C ILE A 101 1.43 -8.28 8.00
N SER A 102 1.63 -8.71 6.75
CA SER A 102 1.71 -10.13 6.44
C SER A 102 3.18 -10.51 6.27
N ASP A 103 3.58 -11.63 6.89
CA ASP A 103 4.91 -12.23 6.67
C ASP A 103 4.96 -12.88 5.27
N PHE A 104 5.00 -12.05 4.23
CA PHE A 104 5.32 -12.52 2.89
C PHE A 104 6.77 -12.99 2.89
N HIS A 105 6.96 -14.29 2.79
CA HIS A 105 8.28 -14.86 2.57
C HIS A 105 8.74 -14.43 1.18
N VAL A 106 9.63 -13.44 1.14
CA VAL A 106 10.38 -13.09 -0.06
C VAL A 106 11.40 -14.21 -0.24
N GLU A 107 11.18 -15.10 -1.22
CA GLU A 107 12.16 -16.13 -1.54
C GLU A 107 13.55 -15.49 -1.75
N GLU A 108 14.58 -16.09 -1.15
CA GLU A 108 15.96 -15.57 -1.02
C GLU A 108 16.69 -15.34 -2.37
N ASP A 109 16.07 -15.69 -3.49
CA ASP A 109 16.63 -15.54 -4.84
C ASP A 109 16.89 -14.08 -5.25
N LEU A 110 16.46 -13.09 -4.46
CA LEU A 110 16.68 -11.67 -4.73
C LEU A 110 17.95 -11.08 -4.10
N ILE A 111 18.69 -11.82 -3.26
CA ILE A 111 19.83 -11.26 -2.49
C ILE A 111 21.15 -12.03 -2.67
N SER A 112 21.21 -13.14 -3.42
CA SER A 112 22.46 -13.92 -3.56
C SER A 112 23.38 -13.43 -4.70
N PRO A 113 24.65 -13.02 -4.45
CA PRO A 113 25.62 -12.68 -5.50
C PRO A 113 26.27 -13.91 -6.16
N THR A 114 25.91 -15.12 -5.77
CA THR A 114 26.56 -16.36 -6.21
C THR A 114 25.52 -17.36 -6.70
N GLY A 115 25.43 -17.47 -8.03
CA GLY A 115 24.57 -18.43 -8.71
C GLY A 115 25.03 -19.87 -8.44
N ILE A 116 24.37 -20.52 -7.49
CA ILE A 116 24.35 -21.98 -7.37
C ILE A 116 22.89 -22.39 -7.22
N SER A 117 22.30 -22.81 -8.33
CA SER A 117 20.95 -23.37 -8.37
C SER A 117 20.98 -24.80 -7.83
N THR A 118 20.34 -25.04 -6.69
CA THR A 118 19.94 -26.39 -6.28
C THR A 118 18.51 -26.68 -6.76
N PRO A 119 18.23 -27.88 -7.31
CA PRO A 119 16.89 -28.22 -7.77
C PRO A 119 16.01 -28.56 -6.57
N HIS A 120 15.03 -27.70 -6.25
CA HIS A 120 14.08 -27.96 -5.18
C HIS A 120 12.80 -28.60 -5.72
N VAL A 121 12.42 -29.67 -5.03
CA VAL A 121 11.29 -30.57 -5.24
C VAL A 121 9.97 -29.83 -5.34
N ASP A 122 9.18 -30.18 -6.37
CA ASP A 122 7.78 -29.79 -6.58
C ASP A 122 6.93 -30.20 -5.36
N ASN A 123 6.78 -29.29 -4.40
CA ASN A 123 5.68 -29.34 -3.44
C ASN A 123 4.52 -28.54 -4.03
N GLU A 124 3.39 -29.22 -4.22
CA GLU A 124 2.12 -28.64 -4.68
C GLU A 124 1.81 -27.35 -3.89
N VAL A 125 1.95 -26.22 -4.58
CA VAL A 125 1.60 -24.90 -4.05
C VAL A 125 0.09 -24.86 -3.83
N PRO A 126 -0.41 -24.71 -2.59
CA PRO A 126 -1.84 -24.53 -2.36
C PRO A 126 -2.28 -23.28 -3.11
N ALA A 127 -3.40 -23.33 -3.83
CA ALA A 127 -3.91 -22.24 -4.65
C ALA A 127 -3.85 -20.90 -3.89
N THR A 128 -2.78 -20.14 -4.12
CA THR A 128 -2.56 -18.86 -3.44
C THR A 128 -3.67 -17.93 -3.90
N SER A 129 -4.38 -17.31 -2.94
CA SER A 129 -5.46 -16.38 -3.29
C SER A 129 -4.94 -15.28 -4.22
N TYR A 130 -5.79 -14.76 -5.09
CA TYR A 130 -5.43 -13.70 -6.04
C TYR A 130 -4.74 -12.50 -5.34
N LEU A 131 -5.20 -12.15 -4.14
CA LEU A 131 -4.57 -11.12 -3.30
C LEU A 131 -3.09 -11.44 -3.00
N HIS A 132 -2.74 -12.69 -2.66
CA HIS A 132 -1.36 -13.08 -2.44
C HIS A 132 -0.51 -12.97 -3.70
N THR A 133 -1.05 -13.35 -4.87
CA THR A 133 -0.34 -13.20 -6.14
C THR A 133 -0.06 -11.72 -6.45
N VAL A 134 -1.05 -10.85 -6.28
CA VAL A 134 -0.90 -9.40 -6.48
C VAL A 134 0.13 -8.82 -5.51
N CYS A 135 0.02 -9.14 -4.22
CA CYS A 135 0.98 -8.66 -3.22
C CYS A 135 2.39 -9.17 -3.50
N GLY A 136 2.56 -10.44 -3.88
CA GLY A 136 3.87 -11.01 -4.21
C GLY A 136 4.54 -10.32 -5.40
N ARG A 137 3.78 -10.00 -6.46
CA ARG A 137 4.32 -9.20 -7.58
C ARG A 137 4.66 -7.77 -7.15
N LEU A 138 3.81 -7.17 -6.32
CA LEU A 138 4.01 -5.81 -5.85
C LEU A 138 5.25 -5.69 -4.97
N ILE A 139 5.47 -6.64 -4.04
CA ILE A 139 6.69 -6.70 -3.22
C ILE A 139 7.95 -6.73 -4.09
N LYS A 140 7.97 -7.55 -5.15
CA LYS A 140 9.12 -7.60 -6.07
C LYS A 140 9.39 -6.25 -6.73
N LYS A 141 8.35 -5.51 -7.13
CA LYS A 141 8.48 -4.15 -7.68
C LYS A 141 9.00 -3.16 -6.63
N ILE A 142 8.49 -3.23 -5.41
CA ILE A 142 8.94 -2.40 -4.27
C ILE A 142 10.44 -2.63 -4.01
N ILE A 143 10.86 -3.88 -3.85
CA ILE A 143 12.26 -4.25 -3.61
C ILE A 143 13.15 -3.76 -4.76
N HIS A 144 12.75 -4.02 -6.01
CA HIS A 144 13.53 -3.61 -7.17
C HIS A 144 13.75 -2.11 -7.25
N HIS A 145 12.75 -1.32 -6.84
CA HIS A 145 12.83 0.13 -6.84
C HIS A 145 13.61 0.68 -5.64
N PHE A 146 13.39 0.15 -4.44
CA PHE A 146 13.93 0.72 -3.21
C PHE A 146 15.32 0.19 -2.84
N ALA A 147 15.68 -1.03 -3.23
CA ALA A 147 17.00 -1.57 -2.94
C ALA A 147 18.14 -0.66 -3.46
N PRO A 148 18.11 -0.13 -4.70
CA PRO A 148 19.12 0.84 -5.15
C PRO A 148 19.22 2.09 -4.27
N VAL A 149 18.09 2.62 -3.78
CA VAL A 149 18.04 3.78 -2.89
C VAL A 149 18.70 3.46 -1.55
N LEU A 150 18.39 2.29 -0.99
CA LEU A 150 18.89 1.88 0.32
C LEU A 150 20.37 1.48 0.30
N PHE A 151 20.81 0.73 -0.73
CA PHE A 151 22.17 0.18 -0.80
C PHE A 151 23.17 1.13 -1.47
N THR A 152 22.71 2.26 -2.01
CA THR A 152 23.60 3.35 -2.43
C THR A 152 23.84 4.27 -1.24
N VAL A 153 25.11 4.50 -0.91
CA VAL A 153 25.49 5.43 0.15
C VAL A 153 24.99 6.83 -0.19
N ALA A 154 24.28 7.46 0.76
CA ALA A 154 23.85 8.84 0.62
C ALA A 154 25.05 9.81 0.63
N THR A 155 25.00 10.84 -0.21
CA THR A 155 26.07 11.84 -0.33
C THR A 155 25.67 13.19 0.27
N GLY A 156 26.55 13.86 1.00
CA GLY A 156 26.33 15.25 1.42
C GLY A 156 26.84 16.26 0.40
N ASP A 157 26.44 17.52 0.53
CA ASP A 157 26.98 18.62 -0.28
C ASP A 157 28.44 18.97 0.10
N HIS A 158 28.84 18.59 1.31
CA HIS A 158 30.20 18.72 1.81
C HIS A 158 30.90 17.35 1.80
N MET A 159 32.20 17.34 1.47
CA MET A 159 32.98 16.10 1.36
C MET A 159 33.08 15.39 2.71
N GLU A 160 33.32 16.14 3.80
CA GLU A 160 33.38 15.60 5.15
C GLU A 160 32.03 15.00 5.58
N CYS A 161 30.92 15.61 5.17
CA CYS A 161 29.58 15.09 5.43
C CYS A 161 29.31 13.80 4.63
N THR A 162 29.85 13.70 3.41
CA THR A 162 29.76 12.47 2.60
C THR A 162 30.56 11.33 3.23
N GLU A 163 31.75 11.61 3.75
CA GLU A 163 32.56 10.61 4.47
C GLU A 163 31.83 10.10 5.71
N LEU A 164 31.23 10.99 6.51
CA LEU A 164 30.44 10.61 7.68
C LEU A 164 29.22 9.75 7.33
N LEU A 165 28.49 10.12 6.27
CA LEU A 165 27.38 9.31 5.77
C LEU A 165 27.90 7.93 5.37
N ALA A 166 28.97 7.85 4.58
CA ALA A 166 29.56 6.59 4.13
C ALA A 166 30.00 5.68 5.28
N ASP A 167 30.68 6.23 6.28
CA ASP A 167 31.19 5.49 7.44
C ASP A 167 30.06 4.88 8.28
N HIS A 168 28.92 5.57 8.37
CA HIS A 168 27.79 5.15 9.21
C HIS A 168 26.65 4.45 8.45
N TRP A 169 26.56 4.60 7.13
CA TRP A 169 25.42 4.14 6.33
C TRP A 169 25.13 2.65 6.49
N MET A 170 26.17 1.82 6.42
CA MET A 170 26.03 0.36 6.53
C MET A 170 25.37 -0.03 7.87
N ASN A 171 25.84 0.55 8.98
CA ASN A 171 25.40 0.14 10.31
C ASN A 171 24.07 0.78 10.72
N LEU A 172 23.78 2.00 10.25
CA LEU A 172 22.60 2.74 10.70
C LEU A 172 21.43 2.71 9.72
N ALA A 173 21.69 2.63 8.41
CA ALA A 173 20.65 2.57 7.38
C ALA A 173 20.42 1.13 6.89
N ILE A 174 21.48 0.48 6.37
CA ILE A 174 21.38 -0.81 5.69
C ILE A 174 21.11 -1.96 6.65
N GLN A 175 21.98 -2.20 7.64
CA GLN A 175 21.88 -3.37 8.50
C GLN A 175 20.52 -3.46 9.22
N PRO A 176 19.98 -2.37 9.81
CA PRO A 176 18.67 -2.48 10.45
C PRO A 176 17.55 -2.77 9.46
N ALA A 177 17.64 -2.29 8.21
CA ALA A 177 16.67 -2.62 7.15
C ALA A 177 16.75 -4.08 6.69
N ILE A 178 17.90 -4.74 6.84
CA ILE A 178 18.02 -6.18 6.63
C ILE A 178 17.38 -6.91 7.80
N ASP A 179 17.71 -6.51 9.03
CA ASP A 179 17.27 -7.18 10.25
C ASP A 179 15.75 -7.12 10.47
N ASP A 180 15.10 -6.00 10.12
CA ASP A 180 13.66 -5.78 10.29
C ASP A 180 12.83 -5.98 9.00
N SER A 181 13.48 -6.51 7.96
CA SER A 181 12.91 -6.65 6.62
C SER A 181 12.42 -5.34 6.00
N GLY A 182 13.08 -4.22 6.33
CA GLY A 182 12.85 -2.88 5.78
C GLY A 182 13.06 -2.72 4.27
N VAL A 183 13.71 -3.67 3.59
CA VAL A 183 13.95 -3.62 2.12
C VAL A 183 12.64 -3.56 1.31
N TYR A 184 11.54 -4.12 1.82
CA TYR A 184 10.21 -3.98 1.20
C TYR A 184 9.28 -3.03 1.96
N LYS A 185 9.81 -2.24 2.91
CA LYS A 185 9.10 -1.24 3.71
C LYS A 185 9.75 0.15 3.52
N PRO A 186 9.68 0.76 2.32
CA PRO A 186 10.44 1.96 2.01
C PRO A 186 10.09 3.14 2.91
N LEU A 187 8.81 3.34 3.18
CA LEU A 187 8.34 4.49 3.96
C LEU A 187 8.78 4.39 5.43
N GLU A 188 8.68 3.20 6.01
CA GLU A 188 9.13 2.89 7.36
C GLU A 188 10.65 3.06 7.46
N THR A 189 11.38 2.57 6.47
CA THR A 189 12.85 2.61 6.42
C THR A 189 13.36 4.04 6.24
N LEU A 190 12.82 4.80 5.29
CA LEU A 190 13.16 6.21 5.08
C LEU A 190 12.86 7.02 6.35
N LYS A 191 11.71 6.78 6.99
CA LYS A 191 11.37 7.50 8.22
C LYS A 191 12.33 7.16 9.36
N ARG A 192 12.74 5.90 9.48
CA ARG A 192 13.75 5.46 10.45
C ARG A 192 15.10 6.15 10.20
N ILE A 193 15.54 6.20 8.94
CA ILE A 193 16.79 6.85 8.53
C ILE A 193 16.76 8.36 8.83
N GLN A 194 15.65 9.03 8.52
CA GLN A 194 15.44 10.46 8.84
C GLN A 194 15.54 10.77 10.33
N ASN A 195 15.11 9.84 11.18
CA ASN A 195 15.05 10.00 12.64
C ASN A 195 16.40 9.72 13.33
N ILE A 196 17.43 9.28 12.60
CA ILE A 196 18.78 9.19 13.15
C ILE A 196 19.28 10.60 13.47
N ASP A 197 19.92 10.76 14.63
CA ASP A 197 20.56 12.02 15.02
C ASP A 197 21.90 12.19 14.31
N TRP A 198 21.84 12.43 13.00
CA TRP A 198 23.00 12.66 12.15
C TRP A 198 23.87 13.84 12.63
N ALA A 199 23.28 14.83 13.29
CA ALA A 199 24.00 15.97 13.83
C ALA A 199 24.93 15.56 14.98
N SER A 200 24.47 14.66 15.87
CA SER A 200 25.32 14.10 16.92
C SER A 200 26.50 13.26 16.38
N LEU A 201 26.38 12.76 15.15
CA LEU A 201 27.42 12.02 14.44
C LEU A 201 28.36 12.92 13.62
N GLY A 202 28.19 14.25 13.71
CA GLY A 202 29.07 15.23 13.07
C GLY A 202 28.58 15.75 11.72
N LEU A 203 27.42 15.30 11.23
CA LEU A 203 26.83 15.84 10.01
C LEU A 203 26.38 17.29 10.25
N CYS A 204 26.72 18.21 9.35
CA CYS A 204 26.33 19.61 9.54
C CYS A 204 24.82 19.81 9.41
N GLU A 205 24.31 20.90 9.98
CA GLU A 205 22.87 21.20 10.01
C GLU A 205 22.26 21.30 8.59
N GLU A 206 23.00 21.92 7.66
CA GLU A 206 22.57 22.07 6.26
C GLU A 206 22.40 20.71 5.57
N CYS A 207 23.40 19.82 5.67
CA CYS A 207 23.31 18.47 5.10
C CYS A 207 22.24 17.61 5.80
N CYS A 208 22.04 17.76 7.12
CA CYS A 208 20.93 17.10 7.82
C CYS A 208 19.58 17.52 7.25
N LYS A 209 19.40 18.82 7.01
CA LYS A 209 18.15 19.37 6.46
C LYS A 209 17.94 18.89 5.02
N ALA A 210 18.94 19.05 4.16
CA ALA A 210 18.87 18.62 2.76
C ALA A 210 18.54 17.13 2.64
N LYS A 211 19.14 16.27 3.49
CA LYS A 211 18.84 14.84 3.46
C LYS A 211 17.43 14.49 3.91
N ARG A 212 16.88 15.19 4.89
CA ARG A 212 15.48 14.99 5.27
C ARG A 212 14.54 15.34 4.12
N GLU A 213 14.80 16.46 3.44
CA GLU A 213 14.04 16.87 2.27
C GLU A 213 14.14 15.84 1.13
N GLU A 214 15.34 15.37 0.81
CA GLU A 214 15.56 14.31 -0.20
C GLU A 214 14.81 13.01 0.13
N TRP A 215 14.83 12.57 1.39
CA TRP A 215 14.12 11.36 1.81
C TRP A 215 12.60 11.53 1.85
N ASP A 216 12.09 12.74 2.12
CA ASP A 216 10.67 13.05 2.00
C ASP A 216 10.24 13.03 0.52
N GLU A 217 11.04 13.58 -0.39
CA GLU A 217 10.82 13.51 -1.83
C GLU A 217 10.82 12.07 -2.36
N GLU A 218 11.75 11.23 -1.87
CA GLU A 218 11.81 9.81 -2.22
C GLU A 218 10.57 9.05 -1.72
N ALA A 219 10.07 9.37 -0.51
CA ALA A 219 8.83 8.79 0.01
C ALA A 219 7.60 9.17 -0.86
N ASP A 220 7.54 10.41 -1.34
CA ASP A 220 6.48 10.87 -2.25
C ASP A 220 6.58 10.24 -3.65
N SER A 221 7.82 10.09 -4.16
CA SER A 221 8.13 9.38 -5.39
C SER A 221 7.68 7.91 -5.31
N PHE A 222 7.99 7.23 -4.20
CA PHE A 222 7.55 5.86 -3.93
C PHE A 222 6.03 5.73 -3.97
N TRP A 223 5.28 6.62 -3.31
CA TRP A 223 3.81 6.59 -3.35
C TRP A 223 3.27 6.72 -4.77
N SER A 224 3.87 7.58 -5.57
CA SER A 224 3.49 7.77 -6.97
C SER A 224 3.74 6.51 -7.80
N LYS A 225 4.87 5.83 -7.56
CA LYS A 225 5.20 4.53 -8.18
C LYS A 225 4.26 3.41 -7.76
N LEU A 226 3.90 3.36 -6.49
CA LEU A 226 2.94 2.40 -5.95
C LEU A 226 1.55 2.58 -6.59
N GLU A 227 1.08 3.83 -6.76
CA GLU A 227 -0.15 4.14 -7.49
C GLU A 227 -0.08 3.72 -8.98
N GLU A 228 1.08 3.85 -9.62
CA GLU A 228 1.31 3.41 -11.00
C GLU A 228 1.25 1.88 -11.13
N TRP A 229 1.99 1.16 -10.28
CA TRP A 229 2.11 -0.30 -10.37
C TRP A 229 0.81 -1.04 -10.10
N THR A 230 -0.03 -0.50 -9.21
CA THR A 230 -1.32 -1.10 -8.86
C THR A 230 -2.36 -0.93 -9.97
N LYS A 231 -2.31 0.17 -10.73
CA LYS A 231 -3.15 0.35 -11.94
C LYS A 231 -2.82 -0.72 -12.99
N LEU A 232 -1.53 -0.88 -13.31
CA LEU A 232 -1.06 -1.85 -14.31
C LEU A 232 -1.46 -3.29 -13.96
N ASP A 233 -1.35 -3.67 -12.69
CA ASP A 233 -1.74 -5.01 -12.25
C ASP A 233 -3.25 -5.25 -12.28
N SER A 234 -4.04 -4.18 -12.13
CA SER A 234 -5.50 -4.26 -12.27
C SER A 234 -5.94 -4.35 -13.73
N ASP A 235 -5.22 -3.73 -14.67
CA ASP A 235 -5.56 -3.73 -16.09
C ASP A 235 -5.24 -5.05 -16.78
N ILE A 236 -4.11 -5.70 -16.43
CA ILE A 236 -3.69 -7.01 -16.98
C ILE A 236 -4.74 -8.11 -16.73
N TYR A 237 -5.61 -7.94 -15.74
CA TYR A 237 -6.63 -8.91 -15.37
C TYR A 237 -8.03 -8.57 -15.91
N LEU A 238 -8.22 -7.35 -16.42
CA LEU A 238 -9.50 -6.88 -16.98
C LEU A 238 -9.57 -7.02 -18.51
N SER A 239 -8.48 -7.45 -19.15
CA SER A 239 -8.38 -7.84 -20.57
C SER A 239 -8.51 -9.34 -20.77
#